data_AF-A0A388KYJ5-F1
#
_entry.id   AF-A0A388KYJ5-F1
#
_cell.length_a   1.000
_cell.length_b   1.000
_cell.length_c   1.000
_cell.angle_alpha   90.00
_cell.angle_beta   90.00
_cell.angle_gamma   90.00
#
_symmetry.space_group_name_H-M   'P 1'
#
loop_
_entity.id
_entity.type
_entity.pdbx_description
1 polymer ?
#
loop_
_entity_poly.entity_id
_entity_poly.type
_entity_poly.pdbx_seq_one_letter_code
_entity_poly.pdbx_strand_id
1 'polypeptide(L)'
;MPATFEKIAATSKASTMSMKTKQWPGMKSKHGNLIEVGTDEELEHVLSTAGKRPVVVNYGAPWCQACQGMLPAFYKCSNDFPAPMFVIVDVDKCSKNSENVRYTPTFRFFREGQAVDEFHGAGPQRLRDRVWLQS
;
A
#
# COMPACT_ATOMS: atom_id res chain seq x y z
N MET A 1 -7.34 33.25 -57.33
CA MET A 1 -8.34 33.93 -56.46
C MET A 1 -9.61 33.08 -56.48
N PRO A 2 -10.45 33.02 -55.43
CA PRO A 2 -10.32 33.49 -54.04
C PRO A 2 -10.79 32.42 -52.99
N ALA A 3 -10.75 32.84 -51.71
CA ALA A 3 -11.69 32.46 -50.63
C ALA A 3 -11.60 31.02 -50.06
N THR A 4 -11.69 30.74 -48.76
CA THR A 4 -12.01 31.54 -47.57
C THR A 4 -11.64 30.73 -46.32
N PHE A 5 -11.36 31.48 -45.27
CA PHE A 5 -11.18 31.08 -43.88
C PHE A 5 -12.48 30.53 -43.27
N GLU A 6 -12.42 29.40 -42.58
CA GLU A 6 -13.44 29.06 -41.58
C GLU A 6 -12.84 28.36 -40.36
N LYS A 7 -12.91 29.06 -39.23
CA LYS A 7 -12.69 28.55 -37.87
C LYS A 7 -13.72 27.46 -37.58
N ILE A 8 -13.29 26.35 -36.98
CA ILE A 8 -14.18 25.53 -36.14
C ILE A 8 -13.53 25.15 -34.81
N ALA A 9 -14.16 25.74 -33.80
CA ALA A 9 -14.30 25.40 -32.39
C ALA A 9 -13.62 24.13 -31.83
N ALA A 10 -13.04 24.36 -30.64
CA ALA A 10 -12.77 23.36 -29.63
C ALA A 10 -13.96 22.41 -29.41
N THR A 11 -13.67 21.12 -29.27
CA THR A 11 -14.32 20.31 -28.25
C THR A 11 -13.33 19.24 -27.81
N SER A 12 -12.66 19.49 -26.68
CA SER A 12 -11.98 18.45 -25.92
C SER A 12 -12.99 17.37 -25.60
N LYS A 13 -12.91 16.24 -26.32
CA LYS A 13 -13.48 15.00 -25.83
C LYS A 13 -12.60 14.59 -24.66
N ALA A 14 -13.00 15.00 -23.46
CA ALA A 14 -12.60 14.37 -22.22
C ALA A 14 -13.03 12.90 -22.34
N SER A 15 -12.11 12.08 -22.87
CA SER A 15 -12.23 10.65 -22.78
C SER A 15 -12.16 10.35 -21.29
N THR A 16 -13.30 9.95 -20.74
CA THR A 16 -13.48 9.44 -19.39
C THR A 16 -12.47 8.31 -19.21
N MET A 17 -11.26 8.66 -18.77
CA MET A 17 -10.25 7.73 -18.32
C MET A 17 -10.86 7.06 -17.12
N SER A 18 -11.43 5.89 -17.36
CA SER A 18 -11.83 4.95 -16.34
C SER A 18 -10.60 4.74 -15.46
N MET A 19 -10.60 5.39 -14.30
CA MET A 19 -9.63 5.20 -13.24
C MET A 19 -9.80 3.76 -12.77
N LYS A 20 -9.20 2.83 -13.52
CA LYS A 20 -9.06 1.43 -13.11
C LYS A 20 -8.28 1.47 -11.81
N THR A 21 -9.00 1.29 -10.71
CA THR A 21 -8.45 1.01 -9.40
C THR A 21 -7.41 -0.10 -9.58
N LYS A 22 -6.13 0.27 -9.46
CA LYS A 22 -5.02 -0.69 -9.33
C LYS A 22 -5.28 -1.47 -8.04
N GLN A 23 -6.06 -2.54 -8.15
CA GLN A 23 -6.49 -3.38 -7.04
C GLN A 23 -5.58 -4.60 -6.98
N TRP A 24 -5.24 -5.03 -5.76
CA TRP A 24 -4.33 -6.15 -5.57
C TRP A 24 -4.93 -7.46 -6.15
N PRO A 25 -4.27 -8.14 -7.10
CA PRO A 25 -4.82 -9.37 -7.66
C PRO A 25 -4.90 -10.45 -6.57
N GLY A 26 -6.11 -10.94 -6.30
CA GLY A 26 -6.38 -11.99 -5.30
C GLY A 26 -6.82 -11.50 -3.92
N MET A 27 -7.03 -10.20 -3.72
CA MET A 27 -7.53 -9.65 -2.46
C MET A 27 -9.06 -9.69 -2.42
N LYS A 28 -9.63 -10.83 -2.00
CA LYS A 28 -11.09 -11.02 -1.86
C LYS A 28 -11.58 -11.09 -0.41
N SER A 29 -10.70 -10.96 0.57
CA SER A 29 -11.04 -11.13 1.98
C SER A 29 -10.66 -9.91 2.78
N LYS A 30 -11.67 -9.22 3.34
CA LYS A 30 -11.47 -8.29 4.46
C LYS A 30 -10.94 -9.08 5.64
N HIS A 31 -9.62 -9.16 5.78
CA HIS A 31 -9.02 -9.63 7.02
C HIS A 31 -9.23 -8.52 8.05
N GLY A 32 -9.83 -8.84 9.21
CA GLY A 32 -10.32 -7.83 10.16
C GLY A 32 -9.28 -6.83 10.65
N ASN A 33 -8.00 -7.17 10.55
CA ASN A 33 -6.86 -6.34 10.96
C ASN A 33 -5.98 -5.89 9.80
N LEU A 34 -6.44 -6.04 8.56
CA LEU A 34 -5.69 -5.63 7.37
C LEU A 34 -6.39 -4.48 6.66
N ILE A 35 -5.64 -3.40 6.44
CA ILE A 35 -6.11 -2.17 5.82
C ILE A 35 -5.22 -1.88 4.61
N GLU A 36 -5.83 -1.57 3.48
CA GLU A 36 -5.11 -1.00 2.35
C GLU A 36 -5.19 0.52 2.46
N VAL A 37 -4.05 1.16 2.30
CA VAL A 37 -3.92 2.61 2.36
C VAL A 37 -3.42 3.11 1.01
N GLY A 38 -4.18 4.07 0.47
CA GLY A 38 -3.89 4.69 -0.82
C GLY A 38 -3.37 6.12 -0.72
N THR A 39 -3.37 6.73 0.46
CA THR A 39 -2.88 8.11 0.66
C THR A 39 -2.00 8.24 1.89
N ASP A 40 -1.14 9.26 1.91
CA ASP A 40 -0.30 9.56 3.09
C ASP A 40 -1.15 9.90 4.32
N GLU A 41 -2.27 10.60 4.14
CA GLU A 41 -3.17 11.00 5.22
C GLU A 41 -3.85 9.80 5.89
N GLU A 42 -4.27 8.81 5.11
CA GLU A 42 -4.85 7.56 5.62
C GLU A 42 -3.83 6.79 6.46
N LEU A 43 -2.56 6.76 6.04
CA LEU A 43 -1.50 6.07 6.76
C LEU A 43 -1.25 6.73 8.12
N GLU A 44 -1.14 8.06 8.13
CA GLU A 44 -0.95 8.84 9.34
C GLU A 44 -2.14 8.68 10.31
N HIS A 45 -3.37 8.68 9.76
CA HIS A 45 -4.57 8.44 10.55
C HIS A 45 -4.58 7.03 11.17
N VAL A 46 -4.18 6.00 10.43
CA VAL A 46 -4.06 4.62 10.96
C VAL A 46 -3.00 4.54 12.05
N LEU A 47 -1.83 5.16 11.86
CA LEU A 47 -0.77 5.19 12.86
C LEU A 47 -1.21 5.92 14.14
N SER A 48 -1.94 7.03 14.00
CA SER A 48 -2.53 7.77 15.12
C SER A 48 -3.61 6.96 15.86
N THR A 49 -4.46 6.26 15.11
CA THR A 49 -5.54 5.41 15.67
C THR A 49 -5.02 4.13 16.32
N ALA A 50 -3.86 3.63 15.90
CA ALA A 50 -3.28 2.41 16.44
C ALA A 50 -2.90 2.57 17.92
N GLY A 51 -2.46 3.76 18.33
CA GLY A 51 -2.08 4.06 19.71
C GLY A 51 -0.99 3.10 20.22
N LYS A 52 -1.36 2.22 21.17
CA LYS A 52 -0.45 1.22 21.75
C LYS A 52 -0.30 -0.06 20.92
N ARG A 53 -1.11 -0.25 19.87
CA ARG A 53 -1.04 -1.44 19.03
C ARG A 53 0.12 -1.32 18.04
N PRO A 54 0.89 -2.40 17.84
CA PRO A 54 1.91 -2.44 16.80
C PRO A 54 1.25 -2.37 15.41
N VAL A 55 1.85 -1.65 14.48
CA VAL A 55 1.37 -1.53 13.10
C VAL A 55 2.45 -2.03 12.16
N VAL A 56 2.10 -2.96 11.29
CA VAL A 56 2.99 -3.56 10.31
C VAL A 56 2.59 -3.01 8.95
N VAL A 57 3.43 -2.16 8.37
CA VAL A 57 3.20 -1.52 7.08
C VAL A 57 4.02 -2.23 6.01
N ASN A 58 3.34 -2.76 4.99
CA ASN A 58 3.93 -3.33 3.79
C ASN A 58 3.88 -2.30 2.66
N TYR A 59 5.05 -1.76 2.31
CA TYR A 59 5.23 -0.91 1.15
C TYR A 59 5.47 -1.78 -0.08
N GLY A 60 4.48 -1.81 -0.96
CA GLY A 60 4.52 -2.58 -2.18
C GLY A 60 3.79 -1.90 -3.32
N ALA A 61 3.76 -2.57 -4.46
CA ALA A 61 2.98 -2.13 -5.61
C ALA A 61 2.27 -3.32 -6.25
N PRO A 62 1.06 -3.14 -6.79
CA PRO A 62 0.29 -4.23 -7.38
C PRO A 62 0.94 -4.80 -8.64
N TRP A 63 1.85 -4.07 -9.29
CA TRP A 63 2.63 -4.55 -10.43
C TRP A 63 3.91 -5.31 -10.03
N CYS A 64 4.28 -5.33 -8.74
CA CYS A 64 5.48 -6.01 -8.27
C CYS A 64 5.18 -7.48 -7.95
N GLN A 65 5.68 -8.39 -8.79
CA GLN A 65 5.47 -9.83 -8.64
C GLN A 65 6.02 -10.39 -7.31
N ALA A 66 7.16 -9.87 -6.84
CA ALA A 66 7.72 -10.27 -5.54
C ALA A 66 6.81 -9.87 -4.37
N CYS A 67 6.16 -8.70 -4.46
CA CYS A 67 5.16 -8.29 -3.47
C CYS A 67 3.95 -9.23 -3.51
N GLN A 68 3.48 -9.62 -4.70
CA GLN A 68 2.34 -10.54 -4.86
C GLN A 68 2.59 -11.89 -4.20
N GLY A 69 3.82 -12.39 -4.27
CA GLY A 69 4.23 -13.62 -3.57
C GLY A 69 4.21 -13.50 -2.04
N MET A 70 4.37 -12.30 -1.48
CA MET A 70 4.39 -12.05 -0.03
C MET A 70 3.01 -11.83 0.58
N LEU A 71 2.02 -11.41 -0.22
CA LEU A 71 0.64 -11.23 0.25
C LEU A 71 0.04 -12.42 0.99
N PRO A 72 0.08 -13.67 0.48
CA PRO A 72 -0.49 -14.80 1.19
C PRO A 72 0.14 -15.01 2.57
N ALA A 73 1.45 -14.77 2.71
CA ALA A 73 2.12 -14.82 4.01
C ALA A 73 1.67 -13.67 4.92
N PHE A 74 1.49 -12.47 4.37
CA PHE A 74 1.01 -11.30 5.11
C PHE A 74 -0.43 -11.49 5.61
N TYR A 75 -1.33 -12.02 4.76
CA TYR A 75 -2.70 -12.38 5.15
C TYR A 75 -2.72 -13.44 6.25
N LYS A 76 -1.88 -14.46 6.14
CA LYS A 76 -1.76 -15.49 7.17
C LYS A 76 -1.29 -14.89 8.50
N CYS A 77 -0.30 -13.99 8.48
CA CYS A 77 0.15 -13.29 9.68
C CYS A 77 -0.97 -12.43 10.30
N SER A 78 -1.77 -11.74 9.48
CA SER A 78 -2.92 -10.97 9.96
C SER A 78 -3.98 -11.83 10.66
N ASN A 79 -4.13 -13.08 10.24
CA ASN A 79 -5.03 -14.04 10.87
C ASN A 79 -4.44 -14.69 12.13
N ASP A 80 -3.14 -15.01 12.12
CA ASP A 80 -2.44 -15.63 13.25
C ASP A 80 -2.21 -14.62 14.40
N PHE A 81 -2.05 -13.33 14.09
CA PHE A 81 -1.72 -12.28 15.05
C PHE A 81 -2.77 -11.17 15.05
N PRO A 82 -3.76 -11.22 15.97
CA PRO A 82 -4.82 -10.22 16.02
C PRO A 82 -4.42 -8.91 16.72
N ALA A 83 -3.29 -8.88 17.43
CA ALA A 83 -2.80 -7.71 18.15
C ALA A 83 -2.25 -6.61 17.22
N PRO A 84 -1.33 -6.92 16.27
CA PRO A 84 -0.88 -5.93 15.30
C PRO A 84 -1.93 -5.58 14.25
N MET A 85 -1.93 -4.31 13.83
CA MET A 85 -2.63 -3.86 12.64
C MET A 85 -1.72 -4.05 11.42
N PHE A 86 -2.25 -4.64 10.36
CA PHE A 86 -1.55 -4.87 9.11
C PHE A 86 -2.01 -3.83 8.10
N VAL A 87 -1.07 -3.15 7.47
CA VAL A 87 -1.36 -2.09 6.51
C VAL A 87 -0.60 -2.36 5.23
N ILE A 88 -1.26 -2.29 4.09
CA ILE A 88 -0.64 -2.36 2.77
C ILE A 88 -0.65 -0.95 2.19
N VAL A 89 0.53 -0.46 1.83
CA VAL A 89 0.70 0.86 1.24
C VAL A 89 1.17 0.70 -0.20
N ASP A 90 0.44 1.34 -1.11
CA ASP A 90 0.84 1.43 -2.51
C ASP A 90 1.88 2.55 -2.68
N VAL A 91 3.11 2.17 -3.03
CA VAL A 91 4.21 3.13 -3.24
C VAL A 91 3.97 4.07 -4.42
N ASP A 92 3.10 3.71 -5.39
CA ASP A 92 2.72 4.61 -6.49
C ASP A 92 1.80 5.73 -6.02
N LYS A 93 1.08 5.55 -4.89
CA LYS A 93 0.10 6.52 -4.39
C LYS A 93 0.60 7.31 -3.18
N CYS A 94 1.43 6.69 -2.34
CA CYS A 94 1.94 7.29 -1.10
C CYS A 94 3.39 7.79 -1.23
N SER A 95 3.64 8.71 -2.15
CA SER A 95 5.00 9.14 -2.52
C SER A 95 5.84 9.69 -1.36
N LYS A 96 5.23 10.40 -0.39
CA LYS A 96 5.94 10.96 0.78
C LYS A 96 6.44 9.85 1.72
N ASN A 97 5.58 8.93 2.11
CA ASN A 97 5.95 7.87 3.06
C ASN A 97 6.77 6.76 2.39
N SER A 98 6.69 6.63 1.06
CA SER A 98 7.51 5.71 0.27
C SER A 98 8.85 6.30 -0.19
N GLU A 99 9.15 7.57 0.09
CA GLU A 99 10.39 8.23 -0.38
C GLU A 99 11.66 7.52 0.12
N ASN A 100 11.60 6.95 1.32
CA ASN A 100 12.69 6.17 1.91
C ASN A 100 12.70 4.69 1.48
N VAL A 101 11.71 4.23 0.71
CA VAL A 101 11.59 2.83 0.29
C VAL A 101 12.37 2.62 -1.00
N ARG A 102 13.58 2.08 -0.87
CA ARG A 102 14.45 1.79 -2.04
C ARG A 102 14.12 0.47 -2.74
N TYR A 103 13.52 -0.48 -2.02
CA TYR A 103 13.24 -1.83 -2.52
C TYR A 103 11.80 -2.22 -2.16
N THR A 104 11.10 -2.91 -3.05
CA THR A 104 9.78 -3.47 -2.76
C THR A 104 9.84 -5.00 -2.84
N PRO A 105 9.20 -5.75 -1.92
CA PRO A 105 8.45 -5.26 -0.74
C PRO A 105 9.38 -4.78 0.38
N THR A 106 9.00 -3.70 1.06
CA THR A 106 9.60 -3.26 2.32
C THR A 106 8.55 -3.31 3.41
N PHE A 107 8.91 -3.87 4.56
CA PHE A 107 8.06 -3.97 5.73
C PHE A 107 8.63 -3.11 6.83
N ARG A 108 7.80 -2.20 7.36
CA ARG A 108 8.15 -1.32 8.46
C ARG A 108 7.18 -1.54 9.61
N PHE A 109 7.72 -1.67 10.81
CA PHE A 109 6.97 -1.87 12.03
C PHE A 109 6.94 -0.56 12.79
N PHE A 110 5.74 -0.14 13.16
CA PHE A 110 5.51 1.05 13.94
C PHE A 110 4.92 0.67 15.29
N ARG A 111 5.32 1.39 16.33
CA ARG A 111 4.77 1.28 17.68
C ARG A 111 4.68 2.68 18.25
N GLU A 112 3.50 3.06 18.74
CA GLU A 112 3.27 4.41 19.30
C GLU A 112 3.66 5.53 18.31
N GLY A 113 3.40 5.31 17.01
CA GLY A 113 3.72 6.25 15.93
C GLY A 113 5.20 6.29 15.51
N GLN A 114 6.08 5.52 16.16
CA GLN A 114 7.51 5.47 15.82
C GLN A 114 7.86 4.17 15.10
N ALA A 115 8.71 4.27 14.07
CA ALA A 115 9.24 3.09 13.39
C ALA A 115 10.25 2.39 14.33
N VAL A 116 9.89 1.23 14.85
CA VAL A 116 10.73 0.43 15.75
C VAL A 116 11.60 -0.56 14.99
N ASP A 117 11.17 -0.94 13.79
CA ASP A 117 11.86 -1.95 13.02
C ASP A 117 11.55 -1.86 11.52
N GLU A 118 12.47 -2.32 10.69
CA GLU A 118 12.32 -2.37 9.23
C GLU A 118 13.08 -3.56 8.65
N PHE A 119 12.50 -4.20 7.65
CA PHE A 119 13.23 -5.09 6.76
C PHE A 119 12.69 -5.06 5.34
N HIS A 120 13.54 -5.42 4.39
CA HIS A 120 13.19 -5.47 2.97
C HIS A 120 13.37 -6.89 2.40
N GLY A 121 12.61 -7.18 1.33
CA GLY A 121 12.72 -8.41 0.55
C GLY A 121 11.62 -9.43 0.80
N ALA A 122 11.55 -10.42 -0.08
CA ALA A 122 10.55 -11.48 -0.06
C ALA A 122 10.97 -12.63 0.87
N GLY A 123 10.73 -12.46 2.17
CA GLY A 123 11.02 -13.48 3.19
C GLY A 123 9.81 -13.76 4.09
N PRO A 124 8.93 -14.72 3.76
CA PRO A 124 7.71 -14.97 4.54
C PRO A 124 8.00 -15.44 5.97
N GLN A 125 9.05 -16.23 6.17
CA GLN A 125 9.49 -16.66 7.50
C GLN A 125 9.99 -15.47 8.33
N ARG A 126 10.84 -14.62 7.73
CA ARG A 126 11.34 -13.40 8.39
C ARG A 126 10.21 -12.46 8.77
N LEU A 127 9.23 -12.26 7.89
CA LEU A 127 8.04 -11.47 8.20
C LEU A 127 7.34 -12.02 9.44
N ARG A 128 7.06 -13.32 9.49
CA ARG A 128 6.39 -13.96 10.62
C ARG A 128 7.18 -13.83 11.92
N ASP A 129 8.49 -14.08 11.88
CA ASP A 129 9.35 -14.00 13.06
C ASP A 129 9.38 -12.57 13.62
N ARG A 130 9.41 -11.54 12.74
CA ARG A 130 9.39 -10.14 13.15
C ARG A 130 8.04 -9.69 13.67
N VAL A 131 6.94 -10.15 13.05
CA VAL A 131 5.58 -9.94 13.58
C VAL A 131 5.44 -10.58 14.96
N TRP A 132 5.99 -11.77 15.18
CA TRP A 132 5.98 -12.44 16.48
C TRP A 132 6.75 -11.66 17.55
N LEU A 133 7.91 -11.10 17.22
CA LEU A 133 8.69 -10.25 18.13
C LEU A 133 7.97 -8.95 18.53
N GLN A 134 7.06 -8.47 17.69
CA GLN A 134 6.33 -7.22 17.89
C GLN A 134 4.89 -7.43 18.38
N SER A 135 4.39 -8.67 18.44
CA SER A 135 3.02 -8.99 18.89
C SER A 135 2.86 -9.00 20.41
#